data_AF-A0A3A8NU88-F1
#
_entry.id   AF-A0A3A8NU88-F1
#
_cell.length_a   1.000
_cell.length_b   1.000
_cell.length_c   1.000
_cell.angle_alpha   90.00
_cell.angle_beta   90.00
_cell.angle_gamma   90.00
#
_symmetry.space_group_name_H-M   'P 1'
#
loop_
_entity.id
_entity.type
_entity.pdbx_description
1 polymer ?
#
loop_
_entity_poly.entity_id
_entity_poly.type
_entity_poly.pdbx_seq_one_letter_code
_entity_poly.pdbx_strand_id
1 'polypeptide(L)'
;LGADVRGAGPGDAGEVLAGRLVQVMRAVGMPNGLGGVGYTDADVAALTEGAFPQQRLLQNAPREMTRPVLTELFHQALRYW
;
A
#
# COMPACT_ATOMS: atom_id res chain seq x y z
N LEU A 1 9.07 -3.58 -14.37
CA LEU A 1 8.54 -4.77 -13.65
C LEU A 1 7.84 -5.80 -14.56
N GLY A 2 7.95 -5.69 -15.89
CA GLY A 2 7.44 -6.71 -16.83
C GLY A 2 5.91 -6.79 -16.94
N ALA A 3 5.20 -5.70 -16.63
CA ALA A 3 3.76 -5.60 -16.90
C ALA A 3 3.51 -5.39 -18.40
N ASP A 4 2.37 -5.87 -18.91
CA ASP A 4 1.90 -5.47 -20.24
C ASP A 4 1.39 -4.03 -20.17
N VAL A 5 1.88 -3.19 -21.08
CA VAL A 5 1.56 -1.75 -21.15
C VAL A 5 0.88 -1.38 -22.47
N ARG A 6 0.55 -2.36 -23.32
CA ARG A 6 -0.08 -2.11 -24.62
C ARG A 6 -1.46 -1.48 -24.41
N GLY A 7 -1.66 -0.31 -25.01
CA GLY A 7 -2.92 0.43 -24.90
C GLY A 7 -3.10 1.24 -23.61
N ALA A 8 -2.15 1.18 -22.67
CA ALA A 8 -2.19 1.97 -21.44
C ALA A 8 -1.74 3.42 -21.68
N GLY A 9 -2.52 4.39 -21.21
CA GLY A 9 -2.13 5.79 -21.13
C GLY A 9 -1.48 6.16 -19.79
N PRO A 10 -1.01 7.41 -19.62
CA PRO A 10 -0.44 7.87 -18.35
C PRO A 10 -1.36 7.71 -17.14
N GLY A 11 -2.68 7.81 -17.33
CA GLY A 11 -3.67 7.61 -16.27
C GLY A 11 -3.77 6.15 -15.77
N ASP A 12 -3.43 5.18 -16.61
CA ASP A 12 -3.51 3.75 -16.29
C ASP A 12 -2.25 3.23 -15.60
N ALA A 13 -1.17 4.03 -15.61
CA ALA A 13 0.14 3.61 -15.13
C ALA A 13 0.13 3.11 -13.68
N GLY A 14 -0.68 3.75 -12.82
CA GLY A 14 -0.85 3.35 -11.42
C GLY A 14 -1.46 1.95 -11.27
N GLU A 15 -2.58 1.70 -11.95
CA GLU A 15 -3.29 0.41 -11.91
C GLU A 15 -2.46 -0.72 -12.51
N VAL A 16 -1.81 -0.47 -13.65
CA VAL A 16 -0.92 -1.46 -14.28
C VAL A 16 0.23 -1.83 -13.34
N LEU A 17 0.83 -0.85 -12.67
CA LEU A 17 1.91 -1.08 -11.72
C LEU A 17 1.43 -1.84 -10.48
N ALA A 18 0.32 -1.40 -9.87
CA ALA A 18 -0.25 -2.02 -8.68
C ALA A 18 -0.64 -3.49 -8.95
N GLY A 19 -1.33 -3.75 -10.07
CA GLY A 19 -1.70 -5.10 -10.47
C GLY A 19 -0.49 -5.99 -10.69
N ARG A 20 0.58 -5.48 -11.30
CA ARG A 20 1.82 -6.26 -11.49
C ARG A 20 2.52 -6.58 -10.17
N LEU A 21 2.54 -5.64 -9.21
CA LEU A 21 3.11 -5.88 -7.89
C LEU A 21 2.32 -6.97 -7.15
N VAL A 22 0.99 -6.94 -7.18
CA VAL A 22 0.14 -8.00 -6.59
C VAL A 22 0.44 -9.37 -7.18
N GLN A 23 0.62 -9.47 -8.50
CA GLN A 23 1.01 -10.72 -9.15
C GLN A 23 2.36 -11.25 -8.64
N VAL A 24 3.35 -10.37 -8.49
CA VAL A 24 4.68 -10.74 -7.95
C VAL A 24 4.56 -11.20 -6.50
N MET A 25 3.83 -10.46 -5.65
CA MET A 25 3.59 -10.84 -4.26
C MET A 25 2.98 -12.23 -4.12
N ARG A 26 1.95 -12.53 -4.93
CA ARG A 26 1.33 -13.87 -4.96
C ARG A 26 2.31 -14.95 -5.43
N ALA A 27 3.11 -14.67 -6.45
CA ALA A 27 4.06 -15.64 -7.03
C ALA A 27 5.15 -16.06 -6.04
N VAL A 28 5.57 -15.16 -5.14
CA VAL A 28 6.57 -15.46 -4.10
C VAL A 28 5.96 -15.93 -2.77
N GLY A 29 4.64 -16.13 -2.71
CA GLY A 29 3.95 -16.60 -1.51
C GLY A 29 3.85 -15.56 -0.39
N MET A 30 3.85 -14.26 -0.70
CA MET A 30 3.64 -13.23 0.32
C MET A 30 2.23 -13.32 0.90
N PRO A 31 2.08 -13.07 2.22
CA PRO A 31 0.77 -12.88 2.83
C PRO A 31 0.00 -11.73 2.18
N ASN A 32 -1.33 -11.83 2.20
CA ASN A 32 -2.21 -10.81 1.62
C ASN A 32 -2.39 -9.63 2.57
N GLY A 33 -1.53 -8.63 2.41
CA GLY A 33 -1.57 -7.43 3.24
C GLY A 33 -1.27 -7.71 4.71
N LEU A 34 -1.55 -6.72 5.55
CA LEU A 34 -1.32 -6.79 6.99
C LEU A 34 -2.21 -7.83 7.68
N GLY A 35 -3.40 -8.11 7.13
CA GLY A 35 -4.27 -9.18 7.61
C GLY A 35 -3.64 -10.56 7.51
N GLY A 36 -2.84 -10.79 6.46
CA GLY A 36 -2.09 -12.03 6.29
C GLY A 36 -1.02 -12.29 7.37
N VAL A 37 -0.67 -11.28 8.17
CA VAL A 37 0.30 -11.39 9.29
C VAL A 37 -0.32 -11.06 10.65
N GLY A 38 -1.66 -10.99 10.75
CA GLY A 38 -2.39 -10.93 12.01
C GLY A 38 -2.88 -9.55 12.46
N TYR A 39 -2.71 -8.50 11.65
CA TYR A 39 -3.32 -7.20 11.93
C TYR A 39 -4.78 -7.15 11.49
N THR A 40 -5.55 -6.31 12.16
CA THR A 40 -6.98 -6.13 11.93
C THR A 40 -7.33 -4.65 11.85
N ASP A 41 -8.59 -4.37 11.51
CA ASP A 41 -9.13 -3.01 11.50
C ASP A 41 -8.96 -2.29 12.85
N ALA A 42 -9.04 -3.05 13.96
CA ALA A 42 -8.84 -2.52 15.30
C ALA A 42 -7.42 -1.97 15.56
N ASP A 43 -6.43 -2.41 14.77
CA ASP A 43 -5.04 -1.98 14.92
C ASP A 43 -4.71 -0.71 14.15
N VAL A 44 -5.57 -0.30 13.20
CA VAL A 44 -5.28 0.80 12.27
C VAL A 44 -5.03 2.12 13.01
N ALA A 45 -5.83 2.43 14.03
CA ALA A 45 -5.64 3.63 14.82
C ALA A 45 -4.25 3.64 15.50
N ALA A 46 -3.83 2.52 16.10
CA ALA A 46 -2.53 2.42 16.75
C ALA A 46 -1.36 2.49 15.74
N LEU A 47 -1.53 1.89 14.56
CA LEU A 47 -0.56 1.95 13.47
C LEU A 47 -0.38 3.39 12.96
N THR A 48 -1.47 4.13 12.75
CA THR A 48 -1.43 5.54 12.35
C THR A 48 -0.69 6.39 13.40
N GLU A 49 -1.03 6.24 14.68
CA GLU A 49 -0.41 7.00 15.76
C GLU A 49 1.07 6.65 15.95
N GLY A 50 1.46 5.39 15.74
CA GLY A 50 2.86 4.97 15.79
C GLY A 50 3.69 5.39 14.57
N ALA A 51 3.07 5.50 13.40
CA ALA A 51 3.73 5.91 12.16
C ALA A 51 3.91 7.43 12.07
N PHE A 52 2.92 8.22 12.50
CA PHE A 52 2.89 9.67 12.30
C PHE A 52 4.11 10.43 12.85
N PRO A 53 4.70 10.10 14.01
CA PRO A 53 5.89 10.79 14.51
C PRO A 53 7.15 10.61 13.65
N GLN A 54 7.15 9.65 12.70
CA GLN A 54 8.29 9.30 11.86
C GLN A 54 8.44 10.26 10.66
N GLN A 55 8.39 11.57 10.94
CA GLN A 55 8.30 12.64 9.94
C GLN A 55 9.40 12.59 8.87
N ARG A 56 10.64 12.26 9.27
CA ARG A 56 11.76 12.12 8.32
C ARG A 56 11.53 11.03 7.27
N LEU A 57 10.87 9.93 7.64
CA LEU A 57 10.53 8.85 6.69
C LEU A 57 9.34 9.25 5.83
N LEU A 58 8.31 9.83 6.44
CA LEU A 58 7.08 10.24 5.78
C LEU A 58 7.31 11.33 4.72
N GLN A 59 8.24 12.24 4.95
CA GLN A 59 8.59 13.32 4.01
C GLN A 59 9.28 12.84 2.72
N ASN A 60 9.69 11.57 2.63
CA ASN A 60 10.20 11.00 1.39
C ASN A 60 9.08 10.64 0.40
N ALA A 61 7.82 10.59 0.85
CA ALA A 61 6.70 10.30 -0.02
C ALA A 61 6.47 11.46 -1.01
N PRO A 62 6.06 11.19 -2.26
CA PRO A 62 5.77 12.23 -3.25
C PRO A 62 4.49 13.03 -2.95
N ARG A 63 3.80 12.72 -1.84
CA ARG A 63 2.56 13.34 -1.39
C ARG A 63 2.62 13.55 0.12
N GLU A 64 1.89 14.55 0.61
CA GLU A 64 1.81 14.82 2.04
C GLU A 64 1.16 13.66 2.81
N MET A 65 1.83 13.19 3.85
CA MET A 65 1.39 12.07 4.70
C MET A 65 0.75 12.61 5.99
N THR A 66 -0.54 12.95 5.91
CA THR A 66 -1.34 13.35 7.06
C THR A 66 -1.88 12.12 7.81
N ARG A 67 -2.39 12.30 9.04
CA ARG A 67 -3.02 11.19 9.80
C ARG A 67 -4.16 10.52 9.03
N PRO A 68 -5.11 11.25 8.40
CA PRO A 68 -6.15 10.61 7.59
C PRO A 68 -5.59 9.80 6.42
N VAL A 69 -4.53 10.29 5.76
CA VAL A 69 -3.87 9.55 4.66
C VAL A 69 -3.23 8.27 5.16
N LEU A 70 -2.56 8.30 6.31
CA LEU A 70 -1.96 7.10 6.93
C LEU A 70 -3.03 6.10 7.37
N THR A 71 -4.13 6.56 7.98
CA THR A 71 -5.25 5.70 8.37
C THR A 71 -5.82 4.97 7.16
N GLU A 72 -6.10 5.69 6.08
CA GLU A 72 -6.61 5.08 4.85
C GLU A 72 -5.58 4.12 4.23
N LEU A 73 -4.30 4.51 4.21
CA LEU A 73 -3.22 3.64 3.73
C LEU A 73 -3.18 2.31 4.49
N PHE A 74 -3.31 2.34 5.82
CA PHE A 74 -3.34 1.13 6.63
C PHE A 74 -4.60 0.30 6.40
N HIS A 75 -5.79 0.91 6.28
CA HIS A 75 -7.02 0.18 5.91
C HIS A 75 -6.87 -0.54 4.56
N GLN A 76 -6.39 0.16 3.53
CA GLN A 76 -6.15 -0.42 2.20
C GLN A 76 -5.04 -1.50 2.24
N ALA A 77 -4.08 -1.37 3.17
CA ALA A 77 -3.02 -2.35 3.36
C ALA A 77 -3.44 -3.60 4.14
N LEU A 78 -4.62 -3.63 4.78
CA LEU A 78 -5.11 -4.84 5.45
C LEU A 78 -5.28 -6.01 4.48
N ARG A 79 -5.74 -5.72 3.26
CA ARG A 79 -5.97 -6.73 2.21
C ARG A 79 -5.89 -6.11 0.82
N TYR A 80 -5.06 -6.67 -0.04
CA TYR A 80 -4.88 -6.19 -1.43
C TYR A 80 -5.66 -6.99 -2.46
N TRP A 81 -6.02 -8.23 -2.15
CA TRP A 81 -6.69 -9.13 -3.09
C TRP A 81 -7.66 -10.13 -2.45
#